data_AF-A0A6I9YFV9-F1
#
_entry.id   AF-A0A6I9YFV9-F1
#
_cell.length_a   1.000
_cell.length_b   1.000
_cell.length_c   1.000
_cell.angle_alpha   90.00
_cell.angle_beta   90.00
_cell.angle_gamma   90.00
#
_symmetry.space_group_name_H-M   'P 1'
#
loop_
_entity.id
_entity.type
_entity.pdbx_description
1 polymer ?
#
loop_
_entity_poly.entity_id
_entity_poly.type
_entity_poly.pdbx_seq_one_letter_code
_entity_poly.pdbx_strand_id
1 'polypeptide(L)'
;MAPPRLWTGSSSSSLLVSTARRLFSTEPPKFLVKEPPPPKVVDRWNEKRALFGVYDNIGILGDFKAHPKNLIVGPEWLRGWRGNELQRCIRRKKMEGDRMFVDDYHNLNKRIKFLYKRYNRYRMNR
;
A
#
# COMPACT_ATOMS: atom_id res chain seq x y z
N MET A 1 95.23 -16.71 16.15
CA MET A 1 94.12 -17.69 16.23
C MET A 1 93.16 -17.21 17.32
N ALA A 2 92.06 -16.57 16.92
CA ALA A 2 91.03 -16.08 17.82
C ALA A 2 89.70 -16.76 17.44
N PRO A 3 88.91 -17.26 18.42
CA PRO A 3 87.70 -18.01 18.12
C PRO A 3 86.57 -17.08 17.63
N PRO A 4 85.63 -17.60 16.80
CA PRO A 4 84.52 -16.81 16.28
C PRO A 4 83.53 -16.43 17.38
N ARG A 5 83.04 -15.18 17.32
CA ARG A 5 81.96 -14.67 18.16
C ARG A 5 80.68 -15.47 17.91
N LEU A 6 80.30 -16.31 18.85
CA LEU A 6 78.95 -16.89 18.94
C LEU A 6 77.98 -15.80 19.39
N TRP A 7 77.08 -15.39 18.49
CA TRP A 7 75.91 -14.59 18.84
C TRP A 7 74.89 -15.53 19.48
N THR A 8 74.66 -15.38 20.78
CA THR A 8 73.53 -16.02 21.46
C THR A 8 72.28 -15.18 21.17
N GLY A 9 71.43 -15.69 20.29
CA GLY A 9 70.11 -15.12 20.04
C GLY A 9 69.23 -15.27 21.28
N SER A 10 69.00 -14.18 22.01
CA SER A 10 67.94 -14.09 23.01
C SER A 10 66.64 -13.70 22.30
N SER A 11 65.95 -14.69 21.73
CA SER A 11 64.55 -14.54 21.33
C SER A 11 63.68 -15.06 22.46
N SER A 12 63.31 -14.16 23.36
CA SER A 12 62.15 -14.34 24.24
C SER A 12 61.26 -13.12 24.07
N SER A 13 60.61 -13.05 22.91
CA SER A 13 59.43 -12.24 22.70
C SER A 13 58.32 -12.83 23.57
N SER A 14 58.17 -12.32 24.80
CA SER A 14 56.96 -12.53 25.58
C SER A 14 55.80 -11.90 24.82
N LEU A 15 55.07 -12.73 24.08
CA LEU A 15 53.78 -12.36 23.52
C LEU A 15 52.86 -12.06 24.70
N LEU A 16 52.75 -10.79 25.05
CA LEU A 16 51.63 -10.30 25.84
C LEU A 16 50.38 -10.51 24.99
N VAL A 17 49.77 -11.69 25.13
CA VAL A 17 48.42 -11.95 24.66
C VAL A 17 47.54 -10.98 25.44
N SER A 18 47.28 -9.82 24.85
CA SER A 18 46.22 -8.94 25.29
C SER A 18 44.93 -9.71 25.06
N THR A 19 44.44 -10.38 26.09
CA THR A 19 43.12 -10.99 26.08
C THR A 19 42.13 -9.86 26.02
N ALA A 20 41.80 -9.41 24.80
CA ALA A 20 40.71 -8.50 24.55
C ALA A 20 39.42 -9.22 24.94
N ARG A 21 39.08 -9.16 26.24
CA ARG A 21 37.76 -9.51 26.72
C ARG A 21 36.82 -8.53 26.03
N ARG A 22 36.15 -8.98 24.96
CA ARG A 22 34.96 -8.29 24.48
C ARG A 22 34.03 -8.24 25.69
N LEU A 23 33.83 -7.05 26.23
CA LEU A 23 32.76 -6.81 27.19
C LEU A 23 31.49 -7.03 26.39
N PHE A 24 30.98 -8.27 26.40
CA PHE A 24 29.63 -8.53 25.97
C PHE A 24 28.75 -7.72 26.91
N SER A 25 28.23 -6.59 26.40
CA SER A 25 27.16 -5.85 27.05
C SER A 25 26.07 -6.87 27.38
N THR A 26 25.88 -7.14 28.66
CA THR A 26 24.82 -8.00 29.18
C THR A 26 23.44 -7.32 29.10
N GLU A 27 23.36 -6.09 28.58
CA GLU A 27 22.07 -5.44 28.37
C GLU A 27 21.39 -6.01 27.12
N PRO A 28 20.17 -6.56 27.24
CA PRO A 28 19.37 -6.89 26.07
C PRO A 28 19.14 -5.61 25.25
N PRO A 29 19.11 -5.69 23.90
CA PRO A 29 18.82 -4.53 23.08
C PRO A 29 17.50 -3.91 23.55
N LYS A 30 17.55 -2.63 23.93
CA LYS A 30 16.36 -1.86 24.33
C LYS A 30 15.50 -1.67 23.10
N PHE A 31 14.57 -2.59 22.86
CA PHE A 31 13.54 -2.40 21.85
C PHE A 31 12.68 -1.20 22.25
N LEU A 32 12.69 -0.14 21.45
CA LEU A 32 11.75 0.98 21.59
C LEU A 32 10.37 0.49 21.13
N VAL A 33 9.62 -0.13 22.04
CA VAL A 33 8.21 -0.45 21.80
C VAL A 33 7.44 0.87 21.79
N LYS A 34 6.97 1.29 20.61
CA LYS A 34 6.06 2.44 20.50
C LYS A 34 4.76 2.08 21.21
N GLU A 35 4.27 3.00 22.04
CA GLU A 35 2.99 2.81 22.72
C GLU A 35 1.88 2.57 21.69
N PRO A 36 0.94 1.64 21.97
CA PRO A 36 -0.20 1.43 21.09
C PRO A 36 -1.01 2.74 21.01
N PRO A 37 -1.64 3.02 19.86
CA PRO A 37 -2.53 4.17 19.74
C PRO A 37 -3.69 4.03 20.75
N PRO A 38 -4.24 5.16 21.23
CA PRO A 38 -5.36 5.13 22.16
C PRO A 38 -6.57 4.40 21.54
N PRO A 39 -7.40 3.75 22.38
CA PRO A 39 -8.57 3.04 21.89
C PRO A 39 -9.53 4.00 21.18
N LYS A 40 -9.92 3.66 19.95
CA LYS A 40 -10.87 4.44 19.18
C LYS A 40 -12.29 4.11 19.64
N VAL A 41 -12.89 4.99 20.43
CA VAL A 41 -14.32 4.91 20.76
C VAL A 41 -15.13 5.18 19.49
N VAL A 42 -16.04 4.29 19.13
CA VAL A 42 -16.89 4.41 17.94
C VAL A 42 -18.34 4.26 18.34
N ASP A 43 -19.13 5.32 18.12
CA ASP A 43 -20.57 5.27 18.30
C ASP A 43 -21.24 4.36 17.24
N ARG A 44 -21.98 3.36 17.71
CA ARG A 44 -22.72 2.41 16.86
C ARG A 44 -24.07 2.95 16.42
N TRP A 45 -24.63 3.92 17.15
CA TRP A 45 -25.97 4.48 16.94
C TRP A 45 -25.94 5.89 16.37
N ASN A 46 -24.89 6.24 15.64
CA ASN A 46 -24.89 7.50 14.92
C ASN A 46 -26.02 7.52 13.86
N GLU A 47 -26.49 8.71 13.53
CA GLU A 47 -27.60 8.91 12.58
C GLU A 47 -27.35 8.19 11.23
N LYS A 48 -26.13 8.32 10.70
CA LYS A 48 -25.74 7.70 9.42
C LYS A 48 -25.86 6.17 9.43
N ARG A 49 -25.52 5.51 10.54
CA ARG A 49 -25.59 4.05 10.72
C ARG A 49 -27.00 3.60 11.03
N ALA A 50 -27.69 4.34 11.90
CA ALA A 50 -29.07 4.06 12.27
C ALA A 50 -30.01 4.16 11.06
N LEU A 51 -29.79 5.12 10.17
CA LEU A 51 -30.62 5.36 8.98
C LEU A 51 -30.06 4.72 7.69
N PHE A 52 -28.99 3.92 7.78
CA PHE A 52 -28.40 3.30 6.60
C PHE A 52 -29.35 2.28 5.95
N GLY A 53 -29.63 2.43 4.66
CA GLY A 53 -30.44 1.47 3.87
C GLY A 53 -31.97 1.64 3.97
N VAL A 54 -32.46 2.65 4.69
CA VAL A 54 -33.91 2.88 4.92
C VAL A 54 -34.71 2.97 3.60
N TYR A 55 -34.14 3.57 2.54
CA TYR A 55 -34.84 3.80 1.27
C TYR A 55 -34.38 2.90 0.11
N ASP A 56 -33.71 1.79 0.39
CA ASP A 56 -33.16 0.92 -0.67
C ASP A 56 -34.25 0.22 -1.50
N ASN A 57 -35.40 -0.07 -0.89
CA ASN A 57 -36.54 -0.75 -1.52
C ASN A 57 -37.63 0.21 -2.03
N ILE A 58 -37.31 1.50 -2.18
CA ILE A 58 -38.29 2.53 -2.61
C ILE A 58 -38.97 2.19 -3.95
N GLY A 59 -38.32 1.42 -4.82
CA GLY A 59 -38.91 1.01 -6.09
C GLY A 59 -40.12 0.09 -5.89
N ILE A 60 -39.93 -1.02 -5.17
CA ILE A 60 -40.99 -2.02 -4.98
C ILE A 60 -42.09 -1.56 -4.02
N LEU A 61 -41.76 -0.69 -3.04
CA LEU A 61 -42.73 -0.17 -2.07
C LEU A 61 -43.35 1.17 -2.47
N GLY A 62 -42.81 1.83 -3.50
CA GLY A 62 -43.19 3.19 -3.91
C GLY A 62 -43.70 3.27 -5.36
N ASP A 63 -44.43 2.25 -5.81
CA ASP A 63 -45.04 2.16 -7.15
C ASP A 63 -44.04 2.37 -8.31
N PHE A 64 -42.78 2.00 -8.11
CA PHE A 64 -41.68 2.21 -9.07
C PHE A 64 -41.48 3.66 -9.54
N LYS A 65 -41.93 4.66 -8.77
CA LYS A 65 -41.73 6.10 -9.08
C LYS A 65 -40.27 6.51 -9.15
N ALA A 66 -39.40 5.84 -8.39
CA ALA A 66 -37.96 6.07 -8.38
C ALA A 66 -37.19 4.73 -8.36
N HIS A 67 -36.08 4.68 -9.08
CA HIS A 67 -35.18 3.52 -9.06
C HIS A 67 -34.02 3.74 -8.07
N PRO A 68 -33.63 2.75 -7.25
CA PRO A 68 -32.58 2.91 -6.23
C PRO A 68 -31.25 3.48 -6.74
N LYS A 69 -30.90 3.17 -7.99
CA LYS A 69 -29.72 3.75 -8.70
C LYS A 69 -29.66 5.28 -8.68
N ASN A 70 -30.80 5.97 -8.60
CA ASN A 70 -30.89 7.43 -8.61
C ASN A 70 -30.56 8.04 -7.24
N LEU A 71 -30.71 7.26 -6.16
CA LEU A 71 -30.38 7.66 -4.78
C LEU A 71 -28.88 7.59 -4.48
N ILE A 72 -28.12 6.84 -5.30
CA ILE A 72 -26.68 6.67 -5.11
C ILE A 72 -25.95 7.98 -5.44
N VAL A 73 -25.24 8.51 -4.45
CA VAL A 73 -24.35 9.66 -4.60
C VAL A 73 -22.98 9.18 -5.07
N GLY A 74 -22.48 9.75 -6.16
CA GLY A 74 -21.17 9.42 -6.71
C GLY A 74 -20.98 9.99 -8.11
N PRO A 75 -19.84 9.68 -8.76
CA PRO A 75 -19.57 10.12 -10.12
C PRO A 75 -20.65 9.66 -11.08
N GLU A 76 -21.12 10.55 -11.94
CA GLU A 76 -22.28 10.28 -12.81
C GLU A 76 -22.04 9.09 -13.75
N TRP A 77 -20.82 8.96 -14.26
CA TRP A 77 -20.41 7.82 -15.09
C TRP A 77 -20.35 6.48 -14.34
N LEU A 78 -20.50 6.46 -13.00
CA LEU A 78 -20.56 5.22 -12.19
C LEU A 78 -21.94 4.92 -11.61
N ARG A 79 -22.85 5.90 -11.54
CA ARG A 79 -24.17 5.70 -10.93
C ARG A 79 -24.93 4.56 -11.62
N GLY A 80 -25.30 3.53 -10.85
CA GLY A 80 -26.04 2.37 -11.35
C GLY A 80 -25.29 1.51 -12.37
N TRP A 81 -23.97 1.59 -12.45
CA TRP A 81 -23.18 0.86 -13.43
C TRP A 81 -21.99 0.14 -12.77
N ARG A 82 -21.71 -1.09 -13.21
CA ARG A 82 -20.59 -1.91 -12.72
C ARG A 82 -19.77 -2.42 -13.90
N GLY A 83 -18.45 -2.39 -13.76
CA GLY A 83 -17.53 -3.00 -14.72
C GLY A 83 -16.08 -2.97 -14.24
N ASN A 84 -15.20 -3.60 -15.01
CA ASN A 84 -13.78 -3.66 -14.69
C ASN A 84 -13.10 -2.28 -14.87
N GLU A 85 -11.83 -2.18 -14.49
CA GLU A 85 -11.10 -0.91 -14.56
C GLU A 85 -11.02 -0.35 -15.99
N LEU A 86 -10.74 -1.19 -16.98
CA LEU A 86 -10.67 -0.77 -18.38
C LEU A 86 -12.00 -0.18 -18.85
N GLN A 87 -13.11 -0.85 -18.56
CA GLN A 87 -14.45 -0.39 -18.90
C GLN A 87 -14.80 0.92 -18.17
N ARG A 88 -14.42 1.04 -16.89
CA ARG A 88 -14.56 2.30 -16.11
C ARG A 88 -13.81 3.45 -16.78
N CYS A 89 -12.55 3.24 -17.16
CA CYS A 89 -11.75 4.27 -17.81
C CYS A 89 -12.32 4.70 -19.17
N ILE A 90 -12.76 3.74 -20.00
CA ILE A 90 -13.38 4.03 -21.29
C ILE A 90 -14.68 4.82 -21.10
N ARG A 91 -15.51 4.41 -20.12
CA ARG A 91 -16.77 5.09 -19.81
C ARG A 91 -16.55 6.51 -19.29
N ARG A 92 -15.63 6.69 -18.34
CA ARG A 92 -15.23 8.02 -17.85
C ARG A 92 -14.72 8.91 -18.98
N LYS A 93 -13.87 8.37 -19.87
CA LYS A 93 -13.38 9.10 -21.05
C LYS A 93 -14.53 9.55 -21.97
N LYS A 94 -15.52 8.68 -22.21
CA LYS A 94 -16.66 9.00 -23.08
C LYS A 94 -17.61 10.04 -22.47
N MET A 95 -17.81 10.02 -21.16
CA MET A 95 -18.80 10.86 -20.48
C MET A 95 -18.22 12.20 -20.02
N GLU A 96 -17.00 12.20 -19.49
CA GLU A 96 -16.38 13.37 -18.86
C GLU A 96 -15.09 13.82 -19.57
N GLY A 97 -14.68 13.14 -20.64
CA GLY A 97 -13.40 13.40 -21.31
C GLY A 97 -13.25 14.83 -21.82
N ASP A 98 -14.33 15.42 -22.34
CA ASP A 98 -14.32 16.77 -22.92
C ASP A 98 -14.10 17.87 -21.88
N ARG A 99 -14.40 17.60 -20.61
CA ARG A 99 -14.30 18.55 -19.49
C ARG A 99 -13.11 18.28 -18.57
N MET A 100 -12.34 17.23 -18.84
CA MET A 100 -11.19 16.85 -18.02
C MET A 100 -10.00 17.78 -18.25
N PHE A 101 -9.18 17.96 -17.21
CA PHE A 101 -7.88 18.61 -17.34
C PHE A 101 -6.98 17.83 -18.33
N VAL A 102 -6.10 18.56 -19.02
CA VAL A 102 -5.22 18.00 -20.07
C VAL A 102 -4.37 16.85 -19.53
N ASP A 103 -3.77 17.03 -18.35
CA ASP A 103 -2.91 16.02 -17.72
C ASP A 103 -3.70 14.77 -17.31
N ASP A 104 -4.89 14.95 -16.74
CA ASP A 104 -5.77 13.85 -16.36
C ASP A 104 -6.26 13.07 -17.57
N TYR A 105 -6.62 13.78 -18.65
CA TYR A 105 -7.04 13.16 -19.91
C TYR A 105 -5.88 12.37 -20.53
N HIS A 106 -4.67 12.94 -20.54
CA HIS A 106 -3.47 12.26 -21.00
C HIS A 106 -3.16 11.00 -20.17
N ASN A 107 -3.23 11.08 -18.84
CA ASN A 107 -3.02 9.96 -17.94
C ASN A 107 -4.10 8.87 -18.09
N LEU A 108 -5.37 9.26 -18.27
CA LEU A 108 -6.47 8.34 -18.55
C LEU A 108 -6.23 7.56 -19.84
N ASN A 109 -5.78 8.24 -20.91
CA ASN A 109 -5.43 7.59 -22.17
C ASN A 109 -4.26 6.61 -22.02
N LYS A 110 -3.21 6.99 -21.28
CA LYS A 110 -2.10 6.07 -20.96
C LYS A 110 -2.61 4.83 -20.20
N ARG A 111 -3.49 5.02 -19.23
CA ARG A 111 -4.07 3.91 -18.45
C ARG A 111 -4.91 2.98 -19.31
N ILE A 112 -5.78 3.51 -20.17
CA ILE A 112 -6.56 2.72 -21.13
C ILE A 112 -5.65 1.90 -22.04
N LYS A 113 -4.61 2.53 -22.60
CA LYS A 113 -3.64 1.86 -23.49
C LYS A 113 -2.87 0.75 -22.78
N PHE A 114 -2.47 0.97 -21.52
CA PHE A 114 -1.83 -0.05 -20.70
C PHE A 114 -2.77 -1.24 -20.43
N LEU A 115 -3.99 -0.96 -19.94
CA LEU A 115 -4.95 -2.00 -19.58
C LEU A 115 -5.41 -2.83 -20.77
N TYR A 116 -5.63 -2.19 -21.93
CA TYR A 116 -5.96 -2.89 -23.17
C TYR A 116 -4.86 -3.89 -23.56
N LYS A 117 -3.59 -3.46 -23.55
CA LYS A 117 -2.44 -4.34 -23.82
C LYS A 117 -2.36 -5.46 -22.78
N ARG A 118 -2.53 -5.16 -21.49
CA ARG A 118 -2.46 -6.13 -20.39
C ARG A 118 -3.53 -7.23 -20.52
N TYR A 119 -4.79 -6.84 -20.68
CA TYR A 119 -5.93 -7.76 -20.70
C TYR A 119 -5.99 -8.61 -21.97
N ASN A 120 -5.61 -8.06 -23.13
CA ASN A 120 -5.77 -8.77 -24.41
C ASN A 120 -4.50 -9.51 -24.87
N ARG A 121 -3.31 -9.10 -24.41
CA ARG A 121 -2.02 -9.70 -24.86
C ARG A 121 -1.32 -10.57 -23.84
N TYR A 122 -1.44 -10.28 -22.54
CA TYR A 122 -0.66 -10.96 -21.49
C TYR A 122 -1.51 -11.81 -20.55
N ARG A 123 -2.79 -12.01 -20.85
CA ARG A 123 -3.64 -12.89 -20.05
C ARG A 123 -3.22 -14.33 -20.33
N MET A 124 -2.74 -15.02 -19.29
CA MET A 124 -2.31 -16.43 -19.38
C MET A 124 -3.44 -17.38 -19.74
N ASN A 125 -4.68 -17.03 -19.39
CA ASN A 125 -5.86 -17.81 -19.70
C ASN A 125 -6.45 -17.29 -21.03
N ARG A 126 -6.12 -17.97 -22.12
CA ARG A 126 -6.85 -17.93 -23.39
C ARG A 126 -7.58 -19.23 -23.59
#